data_AF-A0A2N3EF21-F1
#
_entry.id   AF-A0A2N3EF21-F1
#
_cell.length_a   1.000
_cell.length_b   1.000
_cell.length_c   1.000
_cell.angle_alpha   90.00
_cell.angle_beta   90.00
_cell.angle_gamma   90.00
#
_symmetry.space_group_name_H-M   'P 1'
#
loop_
_entity.id
_entity.type
_entity.pdbx_description
1 polymer ?
#
loop_
_entity_poly.entity_id
_entity_poly.type
_entity_poly.pdbx_seq_one_letter_code
_entity_poly.pdbx_strand_id
1 'polypeptide(L)'
;MSPRQKNADTFNPNGLPMRLAATYERTIEASLARAWENVFDWEHLPHLHSDSFSVCDLEERSNWGWRARTRAHPASSAPDTVIELVVDHAQGRYVSRTLSGPLPGVEIWTRFQALAPRRTRVGVEFHLPHLTETQAEAAGARLVVLYTKLWDEDEAMMVARQKALDGREGKTPAHIVLGPIDELLPRLPLTLETTNGAVRLVNISGEITAYPAQCPHMLAPLTETLPNSDCEIVCPWHSYRFDIRSGLSTDGRGLSLGVLPRVELDERRTVSLRWP
;
A
#
# COMPACT_ATOMS: atom_id res chain seq x y z
N MET A 1 -16.31 -19.72 7.24
CA MET A 1 -15.56 -19.46 5.99
C MET A 1 -14.10 -19.83 6.25
N SER A 2 -13.50 -20.63 5.39
CA SER A 2 -12.21 -21.33 5.62
C SER A 2 -11.38 -21.34 4.34
N PRO A 3 -10.06 -21.58 4.42
CA PRO A 3 -9.24 -21.76 3.23
C PRO A 3 -9.81 -22.84 2.30
N ARG A 4 -9.67 -22.65 0.99
CA ARG A 4 -10.05 -23.63 -0.02
C ARG A 4 -9.05 -24.78 -0.08
N GLN A 5 -7.76 -24.50 0.14
CA GLN A 5 -6.75 -25.53 0.31
C GLN A 5 -7.00 -26.31 1.61
N LYS A 6 -7.05 -27.64 1.53
CA LYS A 6 -7.08 -28.49 2.72
C LYS A 6 -5.70 -28.53 3.37
N ASN A 7 -5.63 -28.52 4.70
CA ASN A 7 -4.37 -28.47 5.46
C ASN A 7 -3.50 -27.27 5.03
N ALA A 8 -4.12 -26.09 4.90
CA ALA A 8 -3.50 -24.94 4.26
C ALA A 8 -2.28 -24.35 5.01
N ASP A 9 -2.09 -24.65 6.28
CA ASP A 9 -0.92 -24.28 7.06
C ASP A 9 0.24 -25.30 6.99
N THR A 10 0.04 -26.41 6.26
CA THR A 10 1.05 -27.46 6.07
C THR A 10 1.83 -27.28 4.77
N PHE A 11 3.10 -27.66 4.77
CA PHE A 11 3.93 -27.66 3.56
C PHE A 11 3.47 -28.75 2.59
N ASN A 12 3.31 -28.39 1.31
CA ASN A 12 2.97 -29.31 0.22
C ASN A 12 1.79 -30.27 0.54
N PRO A 13 0.60 -29.74 0.90
CA PRO A 13 -0.54 -30.56 1.31
C PRO A 13 -1.08 -31.48 0.20
N ASN A 14 -0.71 -31.20 -1.05
CA ASN A 14 -1.14 -31.96 -2.23
C ASN A 14 -0.09 -32.96 -2.72
N GLY A 15 1.06 -33.07 -2.04
CA GLY A 15 2.11 -34.04 -2.40
C GLY A 15 2.70 -33.83 -3.80
N LEU A 16 2.78 -32.58 -4.27
CA LEU A 16 3.35 -32.24 -5.57
C LEU A 16 4.88 -32.45 -5.57
N PRO A 17 5.50 -32.71 -6.74
CA PRO A 17 6.96 -32.79 -6.86
C PRO A 17 7.57 -31.39 -6.78
N MET A 18 7.64 -30.85 -5.57
CA MET A 18 8.12 -29.51 -5.27
C MET A 18 9.63 -29.40 -5.39
N ARG A 19 10.10 -28.27 -5.92
CA ARG A 19 11.50 -27.85 -5.90
C ARG A 19 11.62 -26.52 -5.18
N LEU A 20 12.57 -26.42 -4.25
CA LEU A 20 13.01 -25.13 -3.72
C LEU A 20 13.75 -24.39 -4.84
N ALA A 21 13.14 -23.37 -5.40
CA ALA A 21 13.68 -22.58 -6.50
C ALA A 21 14.70 -21.53 -6.03
N ALA A 22 14.42 -20.89 -4.89
CA ALA A 22 15.32 -19.93 -4.25
C ALA A 22 14.90 -19.67 -2.80
N THR A 23 15.81 -19.05 -2.05
CA THR A 23 15.53 -18.41 -0.76
C THR A 23 15.85 -16.92 -0.88
N TYR A 24 15.13 -16.10 -0.13
CA TYR A 24 15.31 -14.66 -0.07
C TYR A 24 15.22 -14.21 1.38
N GLU A 25 16.19 -13.43 1.85
CA GLU A 25 16.16 -12.86 3.19
C GLU A 25 16.44 -11.36 3.12
N ARG A 26 15.71 -10.59 3.94
CA ARG A 26 15.98 -9.17 4.17
C ARG A 26 15.65 -8.78 5.60
N THR A 27 16.13 -7.61 6.01
CA THR A 27 15.61 -6.92 7.18
C THR A 27 14.88 -5.68 6.69
N ILE A 28 13.67 -5.45 7.21
CA ILE A 28 12.89 -4.24 6.96
C ILE A 28 12.89 -3.34 8.20
N GLU A 29 12.90 -2.03 8.01
CA GLU A 29 12.78 -1.00 9.04
C GLU A 29 11.31 -0.71 9.38
N ALA A 30 10.52 -1.78 9.47
CA ALA A 30 9.12 -1.77 9.90
C ALA A 30 8.89 -2.75 11.07
N SER A 31 7.91 -2.43 11.91
CA SER A 31 7.51 -3.30 13.02
C SER A 31 6.82 -4.57 12.52
N LEU A 32 6.83 -5.62 13.34
CA LEU A 32 6.11 -6.86 13.03
C LEU A 32 4.60 -6.61 12.82
N ALA A 33 4.03 -5.64 13.53
CA ALA A 33 2.63 -5.25 13.36
C ALA A 33 2.35 -4.64 11.97
N ARG A 34 3.26 -3.81 11.45
CA ARG A 34 3.13 -3.24 10.09
C ARG A 34 3.30 -4.32 9.03
N ALA A 35 4.23 -5.26 9.23
CA ALA A 35 4.40 -6.41 8.34
C ALA A 35 3.12 -7.25 8.22
N TRP A 36 2.48 -7.58 9.36
CA TRP A 36 1.21 -8.30 9.33
C TRP A 36 0.06 -7.49 8.72
N GLU A 37 -0.01 -6.19 8.99
CA GLU A 37 -1.01 -5.32 8.37
C GLU A 37 -0.87 -5.30 6.84
N ASN A 38 0.36 -5.23 6.31
CA ASN A 38 0.65 -5.32 4.88
C ASN A 38 0.27 -6.70 4.30
N VAL A 39 0.54 -7.80 4.99
CA VAL A 39 0.14 -9.16 4.56
C VAL A 39 -1.38 -9.31 4.39
N PHE A 40 -2.16 -8.65 5.24
CA PHE A 40 -3.62 -8.66 5.16
C PHE A 40 -4.20 -7.63 4.20
N ASP A 41 -3.39 -6.75 3.62
CA ASP A 41 -3.81 -5.71 2.70
C ASP A 41 -3.63 -6.17 1.24
N TRP A 42 -4.52 -7.00 0.72
CA TRP A 42 -4.48 -7.41 -0.70
C TRP A 42 -4.76 -6.23 -1.67
N GLU A 43 -5.36 -5.13 -1.18
CA GLU A 43 -5.87 -4.03 -2.00
C GLU A 43 -4.73 -3.21 -2.61
N HIS A 44 -3.55 -3.13 -1.97
CA HIS A 44 -2.43 -2.36 -2.54
C HIS A 44 -1.82 -3.03 -3.78
N LEU A 45 -1.99 -4.34 -3.97
CA LEU A 45 -1.27 -5.10 -4.99
C LEU A 45 -1.31 -4.46 -6.41
N PRO A 46 -2.48 -4.16 -7.01
CA PRO A 46 -2.54 -3.58 -8.36
C PRO A 46 -2.23 -2.08 -8.41
N HIS A 47 -2.02 -1.44 -7.25
CA HIS A 47 -1.87 0.00 -7.12
C HIS A 47 -0.45 0.39 -6.74
N LEU A 48 0.03 -0.07 -5.58
CA LEU A 48 1.41 0.11 -5.14
C LEU A 48 2.40 -0.63 -6.05
N HIS A 49 2.06 -1.87 -6.43
CA HIS A 49 2.90 -2.68 -7.33
C HIS A 49 2.37 -2.69 -8.77
N SER A 50 1.92 -1.54 -9.28
CA SER A 50 1.26 -1.44 -10.60
C SER A 50 2.10 -1.97 -11.78
N ASP A 51 3.43 -1.98 -11.62
CA ASP A 51 4.36 -2.55 -12.60
C ASP A 51 4.40 -4.09 -12.61
N SER A 52 3.89 -4.72 -11.54
CA SER A 52 3.88 -6.17 -11.32
C SER A 52 2.48 -6.75 -11.40
N PHE A 53 1.46 -6.02 -10.93
CA PHE A 53 0.06 -6.44 -10.91
C PHE A 53 -0.83 -5.41 -11.59
N SER A 54 -1.82 -5.88 -12.34
CA SER A 54 -2.85 -5.03 -12.96
C SER A 54 -4.23 -5.19 -12.33
N VAL A 55 -4.51 -6.33 -11.68
CA VAL A 55 -5.80 -6.63 -11.06
C VAL A 55 -5.58 -7.41 -9.77
N CYS A 56 -6.41 -7.14 -8.76
CA CYS A 56 -6.60 -7.95 -7.56
C CYS A 56 -8.07 -7.88 -7.12
N ASP A 57 -8.86 -8.86 -7.51
CA ASP A 57 -10.27 -8.98 -7.15
C ASP A 57 -10.41 -9.95 -5.97
N LEU A 58 -10.79 -9.43 -4.81
CA LEU A 58 -10.98 -10.25 -3.61
C LEU A 58 -12.16 -11.22 -3.79
N GLU A 59 -11.91 -12.51 -3.56
CA GLU A 59 -12.97 -13.53 -3.51
C GLU A 59 -13.47 -13.76 -2.08
N GLU A 60 -12.55 -13.85 -1.11
CA GLU A 60 -12.88 -14.13 0.28
C GLU A 60 -11.78 -13.63 1.22
N ARG A 61 -12.15 -13.17 2.41
CA ARG A 61 -11.21 -12.85 3.48
C ARG A 61 -11.76 -13.21 4.85
N SER A 62 -10.88 -13.59 5.77
CA SER A 62 -11.19 -13.77 7.18
C SER A 62 -9.90 -13.76 8.01
N ASN A 63 -9.95 -14.21 9.25
CA ASN A 63 -8.77 -14.29 10.13
C ASN A 63 -7.74 -15.33 9.67
N TRP A 64 -8.13 -16.26 8.77
CA TRP A 64 -7.19 -17.22 8.19
C TRP A 64 -6.31 -16.62 7.10
N GLY A 65 -6.65 -15.42 6.58
CA GLY A 65 -6.01 -14.81 5.42
C GLY A 65 -7.04 -14.40 4.37
N TRP A 66 -6.67 -14.48 3.10
CA TRP A 66 -7.51 -14.06 1.99
C TRP A 66 -7.27 -14.87 0.72
N ARG A 67 -8.26 -14.85 -0.16
CA ARG A 67 -8.16 -15.39 -1.51
C ARG A 67 -8.61 -14.32 -2.50
N ALA A 68 -7.82 -14.14 -3.55
CA ALA A 68 -8.11 -13.17 -4.59
C ALA A 68 -7.72 -13.71 -5.96
N ARG A 69 -8.39 -13.20 -6.98
CA ARG A 69 -7.99 -13.35 -8.37
C ARG A 69 -7.07 -12.19 -8.74
N THR A 70 -5.92 -12.49 -9.30
CA THR A 70 -4.92 -11.50 -9.72
C THR A 70 -4.57 -11.66 -11.19
N ARG A 71 -4.08 -10.57 -11.79
CA ARG A 71 -3.40 -10.58 -13.09
C ARG A 71 -2.10 -9.81 -12.99
N ALA A 72 -1.03 -10.39 -13.54
CA ALA A 72 0.25 -9.70 -13.67
C ALA A 72 0.14 -8.53 -14.66
N HIS A 73 1.05 -7.57 -14.55
CA HIS A 73 1.19 -6.50 -15.52
C HIS A 73 2.06 -6.94 -16.73
N PRO A 74 1.71 -6.56 -17.96
CA PRO A 74 0.47 -5.87 -18.36
C PRO A 74 -0.71 -6.83 -18.45
N ALA A 75 -1.90 -6.36 -18.04
CA ALA A 75 -3.13 -7.16 -18.00
C ALA A 75 -3.55 -7.75 -19.36
N SER A 76 -3.18 -7.13 -20.49
CA SER A 76 -3.57 -7.55 -21.83
C SER A 76 -3.01 -8.92 -22.24
N SER A 77 -1.91 -9.36 -21.61
CA SER A 77 -1.23 -10.62 -21.92
C SER A 77 -1.16 -11.59 -20.74
N ALA A 78 -1.55 -11.17 -19.53
CA ALA A 78 -1.48 -11.99 -18.34
C ALA A 78 -2.79 -12.78 -18.10
N PRO A 79 -2.73 -14.11 -17.90
CA PRO A 79 -3.90 -14.89 -17.53
C PRO A 79 -4.32 -14.63 -16.07
N ASP A 80 -5.59 -14.89 -15.77
CA ASP A 80 -6.10 -14.91 -14.40
C ASP A 80 -5.36 -15.96 -13.56
N THR A 81 -4.95 -15.54 -12.37
CA THR A 81 -4.34 -16.39 -11.34
C THR A 81 -5.17 -16.29 -10.07
N VAL A 82 -5.53 -17.39 -9.43
CA VAL A 82 -6.18 -17.36 -8.11
C VAL A 82 -5.14 -17.66 -7.06
N ILE A 83 -4.91 -16.69 -6.17
CA ILE A 83 -3.96 -16.78 -5.07
C ILE A 83 -4.74 -16.91 -3.77
N GLU A 84 -4.35 -17.86 -2.92
CA GLU A 84 -4.83 -17.99 -1.55
C GLU A 84 -3.66 -17.83 -0.58
N LEU A 85 -3.74 -16.78 0.23
CA LEU A 85 -2.78 -16.48 1.29
C LEU A 85 -3.35 -16.95 2.63
N VAL A 86 -2.58 -17.78 3.34
CA VAL A 86 -2.98 -18.35 4.62
C VAL A 86 -1.93 -18.06 5.67
N VAL A 87 -2.36 -17.53 6.81
CA VAL A 87 -1.50 -17.14 7.92
C VAL A 87 -1.43 -18.24 8.99
N ASP A 88 -0.25 -18.39 9.58
CA ASP A 88 0.05 -19.23 10.74
C ASP A 88 0.74 -18.35 11.78
N HIS A 89 -0.07 -17.61 12.54
CA HIS A 89 0.42 -16.68 13.57
C HIS A 89 1.22 -17.38 14.66
N ALA A 90 0.91 -18.65 14.96
CA ALA A 90 1.61 -19.42 15.98
C ALA A 90 3.08 -19.66 15.60
N GLN A 91 3.36 -19.83 14.31
CA GLN A 91 4.71 -19.99 13.76
C GLN A 91 5.29 -18.70 13.16
N GLY A 92 4.59 -17.57 13.25
CA GLY A 92 5.05 -16.29 12.71
C GLY A 92 5.28 -16.29 11.20
N ARG A 93 4.45 -17.03 10.44
CA ARG A 93 4.64 -17.23 9.00
C ARG A 93 3.32 -17.23 8.24
N TYR A 94 3.38 -17.09 6.93
CA TYR A 94 2.26 -17.33 6.04
C TYR A 94 2.72 -18.04 4.77
N VAL A 95 1.77 -18.55 4.00
CA VAL A 95 2.00 -19.11 2.69
C VAL A 95 1.05 -18.49 1.69
N SER A 96 1.58 -18.05 0.56
CA SER A 96 0.81 -17.69 -0.63
C SER A 96 0.83 -18.87 -1.59
N ARG A 97 -0.35 -19.33 -2.02
CA ARG A 97 -0.51 -20.44 -2.96
C ARG A 97 -1.21 -20.04 -4.23
N THR A 98 -0.68 -20.49 -5.36
CA THR A 98 -1.41 -20.45 -6.62
C THR A 98 -2.38 -21.62 -6.69
N LEU A 99 -3.68 -21.35 -6.53
CA LEU A 99 -4.73 -22.38 -6.65
C LEU A 99 -5.05 -22.72 -8.11
N SER A 100 -5.02 -21.73 -9.00
CA SER A 100 -5.23 -21.88 -10.44
C SER A 100 -4.54 -20.75 -11.21
N GLY A 101 -4.28 -20.97 -12.50
CA GLY A 101 -3.49 -20.05 -13.34
C GLY A 101 -2.16 -20.69 -13.73
N PRO A 102 -1.16 -19.91 -14.17
CA PRO A 102 0.18 -20.40 -14.45
C PRO A 102 0.81 -21.01 -13.21
N LEU A 103 1.42 -22.20 -13.37
CA LEU A 103 2.09 -22.94 -12.30
C LEU A 103 1.21 -23.15 -11.05
N PRO A 104 0.08 -23.88 -11.16
CA PRO A 104 -0.75 -24.20 -10.01
C PRO A 104 0.04 -25.04 -8.99
N GLY A 105 -0.19 -24.79 -7.71
CA GLY A 105 0.48 -25.48 -6.60
C GLY A 105 1.82 -24.86 -6.17
N VAL A 106 2.24 -23.73 -6.76
CA VAL A 106 3.33 -22.92 -6.20
C VAL A 106 3.01 -22.57 -4.75
N GLU A 107 4.01 -22.70 -3.87
CA GLU A 107 3.97 -22.24 -2.49
C GLU A 107 5.09 -21.24 -2.25
N ILE A 108 4.73 -20.04 -1.81
CA ILE A 108 5.69 -19.03 -1.36
C ILE A 108 5.51 -18.88 0.14
N TRP A 109 6.47 -19.40 0.89
CA TRP A 109 6.46 -19.39 2.35
C TRP A 109 7.24 -18.19 2.85
N THR A 110 6.61 -17.35 3.67
CA THR A 110 7.23 -16.17 4.25
C THR A 110 7.17 -16.25 5.77
N ARG A 111 8.29 -15.98 6.42
CA ARG A 111 8.46 -16.04 7.88
C ARG A 111 8.93 -14.69 8.39
N PHE A 112 8.45 -14.31 9.56
CA PHE A 112 8.86 -13.08 10.23
C PHE A 112 9.53 -13.35 11.57
N GLN A 113 10.53 -12.54 11.87
CA GLN A 113 11.15 -12.47 13.20
C GLN A 113 11.30 -11.01 13.61
N ALA A 114 10.64 -10.62 14.71
CA ALA A 114 10.85 -9.30 15.29
C ALA A 114 12.29 -9.18 15.82
N LEU A 115 13.03 -8.17 15.36
CA LEU A 115 14.39 -7.89 15.81
C LEU A 115 14.43 -6.70 16.78
N ALA A 116 13.56 -5.71 16.57
CA ALA A 116 13.39 -4.53 17.41
C ALA A 116 11.95 -3.97 17.23
N PRO A 117 11.51 -2.98 18.04
CA PRO A 117 10.16 -2.42 17.92
C PRO A 117 9.77 -1.93 16.52
N ARG A 118 10.74 -1.50 15.71
CA ARG A 118 10.54 -1.02 14.33
C ARG A 118 11.41 -1.78 13.31
N ARG A 119 11.79 -3.01 13.61
CA ARG A 119 12.69 -3.78 12.75
C ARG A 119 12.32 -5.26 12.72
N THR A 120 12.14 -5.80 11.52
CA THR A 120 11.66 -7.17 11.31
C THR A 120 12.53 -7.87 10.27
N ARG A 121 12.97 -9.10 10.56
CA ARG A 121 13.57 -9.98 9.57
C ARG A 121 12.48 -10.70 8.79
N VAL A 122 12.64 -10.76 7.48
CA VAL A 122 11.78 -11.48 6.55
C VAL A 122 12.61 -12.56 5.89
N GLY A 123 12.12 -13.80 5.93
CA GLY A 123 12.65 -14.91 5.15
C GLY A 123 11.59 -15.47 4.23
N VAL A 124 11.93 -15.70 2.97
CA VAL A 124 11.03 -16.20 1.93
C VAL A 124 11.63 -17.43 1.26
N GLU A 125 10.82 -18.47 1.07
CA GLU A 125 11.18 -19.66 0.32
C GLU A 125 10.20 -19.85 -0.84
N PHE A 126 10.73 -20.05 -2.04
CA PHE A 126 9.95 -20.25 -3.25
C PHE A 126 9.93 -21.73 -3.61
N HIS A 127 8.79 -22.40 -3.45
CA HIS A 127 8.63 -23.81 -3.79
C HIS A 127 7.72 -23.99 -5.01
N LEU A 128 8.29 -24.52 -6.09
CA LEU A 128 7.63 -24.60 -7.40
C LEU A 128 7.48 -26.07 -7.82
N PRO A 129 6.26 -26.52 -8.20
CA PRO A 129 6.03 -27.90 -8.60
C PRO A 129 6.40 -28.14 -10.07
N HIS A 130 6.72 -29.39 -10.41
CA HIS A 130 6.88 -29.88 -11.79
C HIS A 130 7.98 -29.22 -12.63
N LEU A 131 8.99 -28.63 -11.99
CA LEU A 131 10.16 -28.07 -12.66
C LEU A 131 11.37 -29.00 -12.56
N THR A 132 12.21 -29.00 -13.60
CA THR A 132 13.58 -29.49 -13.50
C THR A 132 14.40 -28.55 -12.60
N GLU A 133 15.56 -29.00 -12.14
CA GLU A 133 16.46 -28.20 -11.31
C GLU A 133 16.85 -26.87 -11.99
N THR A 134 17.32 -26.93 -13.24
CA THR A 134 17.67 -25.73 -14.02
C THR A 134 16.49 -24.78 -14.24
N GLN A 135 15.28 -25.31 -14.43
CA GLN A 135 14.07 -24.49 -14.55
C GLN A 135 13.72 -23.82 -13.22
N ALA A 136 13.84 -24.54 -12.10
CA ALA A 136 13.59 -24.02 -10.77
C ALA A 136 14.59 -22.91 -10.42
N GLU A 137 15.89 -23.10 -10.66
CA GLU A 137 16.92 -22.08 -10.44
C GLU A 137 16.64 -20.79 -11.24
N ALA A 138 16.34 -20.92 -12.54
CA ALA A 138 16.03 -19.78 -13.39
C ALA A 138 14.75 -19.04 -12.94
N ALA A 139 13.72 -19.79 -12.50
CA ALA A 139 12.51 -19.21 -11.94
C ALA A 139 12.76 -18.53 -10.59
N GLY A 140 13.57 -19.15 -9.73
CA GLY A 140 13.99 -18.61 -8.43
C GLY A 140 14.72 -17.28 -8.56
N ALA A 141 15.66 -17.16 -9.50
CA ALA A 141 16.35 -15.90 -9.77
C ALA A 141 15.38 -14.77 -10.16
N ARG A 142 14.38 -15.06 -11.00
CA ARG A 142 13.34 -14.08 -11.36
C ARG A 142 12.44 -13.72 -10.18
N LEU A 143 12.06 -14.69 -9.36
CA LEU A 143 11.25 -14.47 -8.17
C LEU A 143 11.98 -13.63 -7.12
N VAL A 144 13.28 -13.83 -6.92
CA VAL A 144 14.11 -12.99 -6.04
C VAL A 144 14.12 -11.55 -6.52
N VAL A 145 14.29 -11.29 -7.82
CA VAL A 145 14.24 -9.92 -8.37
C VAL A 145 12.86 -9.29 -8.15
N LEU A 146 11.79 -10.02 -8.46
CA LEU A 146 10.42 -9.54 -8.24
C LEU A 146 10.17 -9.22 -6.76
N TYR A 147 10.44 -10.18 -5.85
CA TYR A 147 10.20 -10.00 -4.43
C TYR A 147 11.09 -8.93 -3.80
N THR A 148 12.29 -8.70 -4.33
CA THR A 148 13.10 -7.56 -3.88
C THR A 148 12.36 -6.24 -4.14
N LYS A 149 11.83 -6.04 -5.35
CA LYS A 149 11.04 -4.86 -5.71
C LYS A 149 9.77 -4.73 -4.85
N LEU A 150 8.98 -5.81 -4.73
CA LEU A 150 7.75 -5.79 -3.94
C LEU A 150 8.04 -5.38 -2.48
N TRP A 151 9.06 -6.00 -1.87
CA TRP A 151 9.44 -5.67 -0.50
C TRP A 151 10.01 -4.24 -0.34
N ASP A 152 10.68 -3.68 -1.35
CA ASP A 152 11.13 -2.29 -1.30
C ASP A 152 9.94 -1.31 -1.26
N GLU A 153 8.93 -1.58 -2.09
CA GLU A 153 7.69 -0.80 -2.16
C GLU A 153 6.85 -0.95 -0.88
N ASP A 154 6.69 -2.18 -0.38
CA ASP A 154 5.99 -2.49 0.87
C ASP A 154 6.67 -1.86 2.08
N GLU A 155 8.01 -1.94 2.16
CA GLU A 155 8.79 -1.33 3.23
C GLU A 155 8.61 0.18 3.26
N ALA A 156 8.69 0.85 2.10
CA ALA A 156 8.45 2.28 2.00
C ALA A 156 7.04 2.66 2.49
N MET A 157 6.01 1.92 2.07
CA MET A 157 4.64 2.11 2.52
C MET A 157 4.51 1.94 4.05
N MET A 158 5.05 0.86 4.60
CA MET A 158 4.98 0.56 6.04
C MET A 158 5.69 1.62 6.90
N VAL A 159 6.87 2.08 6.46
CA VAL A 159 7.65 3.14 7.13
C VAL A 159 6.88 4.46 7.11
N ALA A 160 6.37 4.86 5.95
CA ALA A 160 5.59 6.09 5.81
C ALA A 160 4.32 6.05 6.68
N ARG A 161 3.63 4.91 6.70
CA ARG A 161 2.45 4.69 7.54
C ARG A 161 2.78 4.80 9.02
N GLN A 162 3.89 4.20 9.48
CA GLN A 162 4.29 4.29 10.88
C GLN A 162 4.65 5.72 11.27
N LYS A 163 5.36 6.46 10.41
CA LYS A 163 5.67 7.88 10.63
C LYS A 163 4.38 8.72 10.76
N ALA A 164 3.39 8.46 9.92
CA ALA A 164 2.10 9.16 9.98
C ALA A 164 1.34 8.84 11.27
N LEU A 165 1.35 7.58 11.74
CA LEU A 165 0.73 7.18 13.00
C LEU A 165 1.37 7.85 14.21
N ASP A 166 2.71 7.93 14.24
CA ASP A 166 3.46 8.58 15.33
C ASP A 166 3.12 10.08 15.45
N GLY A 167 2.74 10.73 14.35
CA GLY A 167 2.45 12.17 14.29
C GLY A 167 1.02 12.59 14.68
N ARG A 168 0.13 11.65 15.05
CA ARG A 168 -1.32 11.92 15.24
C ARG A 168 -1.72 12.57 16.55
N GLU A 169 -0.79 12.91 17.45
CA GLU A 169 -1.14 13.29 18.83
C GLU A 169 -1.48 14.78 19.04
N GLY A 170 -1.52 15.61 18.00
CA GLY A 170 -1.76 17.05 18.15
C GLY A 170 -3.15 17.53 17.71
N LYS A 171 -3.56 18.66 18.28
CA LYS A 171 -4.84 19.31 17.93
C LYS A 171 -4.72 20.01 16.57
N THR A 172 -5.79 20.06 15.80
CA THR A 172 -5.84 20.87 14.59
C THR A 172 -5.70 22.36 14.94
N PRO A 173 -4.78 23.11 14.30
CA PRO A 173 -4.68 24.55 14.51
C PRO A 173 -5.98 25.24 14.08
N ALA A 174 -6.41 26.27 14.80
CA ALA A 174 -7.59 27.04 14.41
C ALA A 174 -7.31 27.98 13.20
N HIS A 175 -6.09 28.54 13.14
CA HIS A 175 -5.70 29.53 12.14
C HIS A 175 -4.19 29.52 11.89
N ILE A 176 -3.77 29.57 10.63
CA ILE A 176 -2.36 29.70 10.21
C ILE A 176 -2.25 30.81 9.18
N VAL A 177 -1.41 31.82 9.43
CA VAL A 177 -1.13 32.90 8.47
C VAL A 177 0.04 32.49 7.57
N LEU A 178 -0.13 32.59 6.25
CA LEU A 178 0.85 32.17 5.25
C LEU A 178 1.61 33.33 4.61
N GLY A 179 1.13 34.56 4.81
CA GLY A 179 1.76 35.78 4.29
C GLY A 179 1.11 36.27 2.99
N PRO A 180 1.74 37.23 2.30
CA PRO A 180 1.21 37.83 1.08
C PRO A 180 1.02 36.79 -0.04
N ILE A 181 -0.09 36.89 -0.78
CA ILE A 181 -0.41 35.95 -1.86
C ILE A 181 0.69 35.90 -2.94
N ASP A 182 1.30 37.04 -3.25
CA ASP A 182 2.32 37.15 -4.29
C ASP A 182 3.64 36.46 -3.90
N GLU A 183 3.88 36.27 -2.59
CA GLU A 183 5.00 35.47 -2.06
C GLU A 183 4.65 33.98 -1.91
N LEU A 184 3.37 33.67 -1.68
CA LEU A 184 2.89 32.28 -1.56
C LEU A 184 2.84 31.58 -2.91
N LEU A 185 2.33 32.24 -3.96
CA LEU A 185 2.10 31.63 -5.27
C LEU A 185 3.33 30.93 -5.85
N PRO A 186 4.55 31.53 -5.86
CA PRO A 186 5.76 30.87 -6.37
C PRO A 186 6.21 29.65 -5.55
N ARG A 187 5.67 29.46 -4.34
CA ARG A 187 6.01 28.35 -3.44
C ARG A 187 5.04 27.18 -3.56
N LEU A 188 3.96 27.32 -4.31
CA LEU A 188 2.99 26.24 -4.53
C LEU A 188 3.52 25.23 -5.56
N PRO A 189 3.28 23.92 -5.37
CA PRO A 189 2.53 23.33 -4.27
C PRO A 189 3.34 23.25 -2.95
N LEU A 190 2.73 23.68 -1.85
CA LEU A 190 3.37 23.81 -0.53
C LEU A 190 2.76 22.80 0.47
N THR A 191 3.60 22.08 1.21
CA THR A 191 3.16 21.25 2.34
C THR A 191 3.48 21.95 3.65
N LEU A 192 2.51 21.99 4.55
CA LEU A 192 2.66 22.49 5.91
C LEU A 192 2.49 21.32 6.88
N GLU A 193 3.49 21.10 7.73
CA GLU A 193 3.35 20.19 8.86
C GLU A 193 2.55 20.89 9.97
N THR A 194 1.42 20.31 10.36
CA THR A 194 0.64 20.78 11.50
C THR A 194 0.67 19.75 12.61
N THR A 195 0.25 20.16 13.79
CA THR A 195 0.06 19.27 14.95
C THR A 195 -0.94 18.14 14.67
N ASN A 196 -1.86 18.29 13.73
CA ASN A 196 -2.84 17.25 13.36
C ASN A 196 -2.55 16.60 11.99
N GLY A 197 -1.28 16.63 11.58
CA GLY A 197 -0.83 16.06 10.30
C GLY A 197 -0.58 17.11 9.21
N ALA A 198 -0.02 16.64 8.11
CA ALA A 198 0.37 17.49 6.98
C ALA A 198 -0.84 18.03 6.22
N VAL A 199 -0.75 19.26 5.73
CA VAL A 199 -1.73 19.94 4.88
C VAL A 199 -1.04 20.39 3.60
N ARG A 200 -1.64 20.11 2.46
CA ARG A 200 -1.10 20.46 1.14
C ARG A 200 -1.89 21.61 0.55
N LEU A 201 -1.18 22.61 0.06
CA LEU A 201 -1.73 23.72 -0.71
C LEU A 201 -1.32 23.58 -2.16
N VAL A 202 -2.28 23.79 -3.06
CA VAL A 202 -2.10 23.74 -4.51
C VAL A 202 -2.81 24.94 -5.13
N ASN A 203 -2.35 25.37 -6.31
CA ASN A 203 -3.09 26.31 -7.15
C ASN A 203 -3.58 25.55 -8.39
N ILE A 204 -4.90 25.45 -8.55
CA ILE A 204 -5.54 24.84 -9.70
C ILE A 204 -6.35 25.92 -10.40
N SER A 205 -5.98 26.26 -11.63
CA SER A 205 -6.69 27.24 -12.46
C SER A 205 -6.88 28.62 -11.80
N GLY A 206 -5.92 29.04 -10.95
CA GLY A 206 -5.97 30.33 -10.24
C GLY A 206 -6.60 30.27 -8.85
N GLU A 207 -7.18 29.12 -8.45
CA GLU A 207 -7.78 28.91 -7.14
C GLU A 207 -6.81 28.17 -6.21
N ILE A 208 -6.48 28.77 -5.07
CA ILE A 208 -5.65 28.14 -4.05
C ILE A 208 -6.56 27.24 -3.20
N THR A 209 -6.29 25.94 -3.22
CA THR A 209 -7.01 24.94 -2.40
C THR A 209 -6.05 24.32 -1.39
N ALA A 210 -6.55 24.07 -0.18
CA ALA A 210 -5.80 23.40 0.88
C ALA A 210 -6.56 22.16 1.38
N TYR A 211 -5.86 21.04 1.53
CA TYR A 211 -6.45 19.77 1.94
C TYR A 211 -5.51 18.94 2.83
N PRO A 212 -6.04 18.05 3.69
CA PRO A 212 -5.22 17.10 4.45
C PRO A 212 -4.37 16.22 3.51
N ALA A 213 -3.06 16.18 3.76
CA ALA A 213 -2.09 15.57 2.85
C ALA A 213 -1.84 14.07 3.12
N GLN A 214 -2.78 13.40 3.78
CA GLN A 214 -2.73 11.98 4.10
C GLN A 214 -4.04 11.31 3.70
N CYS A 215 -3.94 10.15 3.05
CA CYS A 215 -5.11 9.37 2.67
C CYS A 215 -5.82 8.84 3.93
N PRO A 216 -7.15 9.02 4.05
CA PRO A 216 -7.91 8.53 5.21
C PRO A 216 -7.95 6.99 5.31
N HIS A 217 -7.63 6.27 4.23
CA HIS A 217 -7.60 4.81 4.22
C HIS A 217 -6.42 4.28 5.06
N MET A 218 -5.19 4.46 4.55
CA MET A 218 -4.00 3.93 5.18
C MET A 218 -2.90 4.95 5.45
N LEU A 219 -3.21 6.24 5.43
CA LEU A 219 -2.26 7.35 5.67
C LEU A 219 -1.20 7.52 4.58
N ALA A 220 -1.47 7.06 3.37
CA ALA A 220 -0.62 7.31 2.22
C ALA A 220 -0.33 8.82 2.08
N PRO A 221 0.91 9.24 1.86
CA PRO A 221 1.25 10.64 1.65
C PRO A 221 0.70 11.11 0.31
N LEU A 222 -0.36 11.90 0.33
CA LEU A 222 -0.97 12.43 -0.89
C LEU A 222 -0.06 13.45 -1.60
N THR A 223 0.99 13.91 -0.92
CA THR A 223 2.01 14.83 -1.47
C THR A 223 2.84 14.23 -2.59
N GLU A 224 2.86 12.91 -2.74
CA GLU A 224 3.54 12.21 -3.84
C GLU A 224 2.76 12.28 -5.16
N THR A 225 1.54 12.81 -5.13
CA THR A 225 0.67 12.98 -6.29
C THR A 225 0.21 14.42 -6.39
N LEU A 226 -0.22 14.82 -7.59
CA LEU A 226 -0.88 16.10 -7.80
C LEU A 226 -2.34 15.85 -8.18
N PRO A 227 -3.27 16.68 -7.69
CA PRO A 227 -4.63 16.68 -8.21
C PRO A 227 -4.65 17.00 -9.70
N ASN A 228 -5.61 16.43 -10.42
CA ASN A 228 -5.84 16.77 -11.82
C ASN A 228 -6.61 18.11 -11.98
N SER A 229 -6.91 18.50 -13.22
CA SER A 229 -7.65 19.73 -13.53
C SER A 229 -9.06 19.78 -12.93
N ASP A 230 -9.66 18.62 -12.64
CA ASP A 230 -10.99 18.48 -12.05
C ASP A 230 -10.95 18.50 -10.52
N CYS A 231 -9.79 18.81 -9.93
CA CYS A 231 -9.54 18.81 -8.49
C CYS A 231 -9.64 17.40 -7.86
N GLU A 232 -9.49 16.33 -8.64
CA GLU A 232 -9.41 14.95 -8.11
C GLU A 232 -7.97 14.58 -7.81
N ILE A 233 -7.71 14.11 -6.59
CA ILE A 233 -6.43 13.51 -6.18
C ILE A 233 -6.58 11.99 -6.02
N VAL A 234 -5.54 11.25 -6.40
CA VAL A 234 -5.51 9.78 -6.37
C VAL A 234 -4.44 9.31 -5.38
N CYS A 235 -4.83 8.50 -4.40
CA CYS A 235 -3.93 7.90 -3.42
C CYS A 235 -2.92 6.97 -4.10
N PRO A 236 -1.61 7.09 -3.81
CA PRO A 236 -0.58 6.27 -4.46
C PRO A 236 -0.61 4.79 -4.04
N TRP A 237 -1.16 4.45 -2.87
CA TRP A 237 -1.09 3.07 -2.35
C TRP A 237 -2.27 2.19 -2.79
N HIS A 238 -3.47 2.77 -2.89
CA HIS A 238 -4.72 2.03 -3.10
C HIS A 238 -5.64 2.69 -4.14
N SER A 239 -5.16 3.74 -4.81
CA SER A 239 -5.91 4.50 -5.82
C SER A 239 -7.24 5.11 -5.34
N TYR A 240 -7.43 5.30 -4.02
CA TYR A 240 -8.56 6.06 -3.45
C TYR A 240 -8.60 7.46 -4.04
N ARG A 241 -9.78 7.89 -4.48
CA ARG A 241 -9.96 9.17 -5.18
C ARG A 241 -10.80 10.14 -4.37
N PHE A 242 -10.37 11.39 -4.32
CA PHE A 242 -11.04 12.44 -3.57
C PHE A 242 -11.07 13.75 -4.36
N ASP A 243 -12.20 14.45 -4.31
CA ASP A 243 -12.25 15.86 -4.72
C ASP A 243 -11.65 16.70 -3.59
N ILE A 244 -10.59 17.46 -3.87
CA ILE A 244 -9.84 18.20 -2.83
C ILE A 244 -10.57 19.45 -2.29
N ARG A 245 -11.68 19.87 -2.92
CA ARG A 245 -12.45 21.05 -2.51
C ARG A 245 -13.49 20.68 -1.45
N SER A 246 -14.13 19.53 -1.65
CA SER A 246 -15.14 18.96 -0.78
C SER A 246 -14.57 17.94 0.21
N GLY A 247 -13.41 17.35 -0.09
CA GLY A 247 -12.80 16.24 0.63
C GLY A 247 -13.56 14.93 0.53
N LEU A 248 -14.55 14.82 -0.36
CA LEU A 248 -15.38 13.63 -0.51
C LEU A 248 -14.77 12.65 -1.52
N SER A 249 -15.01 11.36 -1.31
CA SER A 249 -14.64 10.29 -2.26
C SER A 249 -15.35 10.50 -3.60
N THR A 250 -14.61 10.30 -4.70
CA THR A 250 -15.10 10.36 -6.09
C THR A 250 -15.13 8.98 -6.77
N ASP A 251 -14.73 7.94 -6.05
CA ASP A 251 -14.66 6.54 -6.52
C ASP A 251 -15.72 5.62 -5.90
N GLY A 252 -16.63 6.18 -5.08
CA GLY A 252 -17.71 5.43 -4.45
C GLY A 252 -17.31 4.60 -3.23
N ARG A 253 -16.04 4.68 -2.76
CA ARG A 253 -15.59 3.96 -1.55
C ARG A 253 -15.96 4.66 -0.23
N GLY A 254 -16.53 5.86 -0.30
CA GLY A 254 -17.21 6.49 0.84
C GLY A 254 -16.30 7.03 1.95
N LEU A 255 -14.99 7.04 1.75
CA LEU A 255 -14.06 7.75 2.64
C LEU A 255 -14.06 9.26 2.37
N SER A 256 -13.54 10.03 3.32
CA SER A 256 -13.35 11.48 3.18
C SER A 256 -12.01 11.91 3.74
N LEU A 257 -11.40 12.93 3.13
CA LEU A 257 -10.20 13.60 3.65
C LEU A 257 -10.43 14.25 5.02
N GLY A 258 -11.69 14.34 5.47
CA GLY A 258 -12.05 14.90 6.76
C GLY A 258 -12.22 16.41 6.68
N VAL A 259 -11.87 17.11 7.77
CA VAL A 259 -12.07 18.56 7.88
C VAL A 259 -11.05 19.29 7.02
N LEU A 260 -11.52 20.02 6.01
CA LEU A 260 -10.65 20.84 5.16
C LEU A 260 -10.44 22.23 5.77
N PRO A 261 -9.19 22.75 5.76
CA PRO A 261 -8.96 24.16 6.02
C PRO A 261 -9.53 25.02 4.90
N ARG A 262 -10.19 26.12 5.27
CA ARG A 262 -10.58 27.18 4.35
C ARG A 262 -9.37 28.06 4.05
N VAL A 263 -9.14 28.33 2.78
CA VAL A 263 -8.17 29.34 2.34
C VAL A 263 -8.87 30.69 2.34
N GLU A 264 -8.36 31.64 3.11
CA GLU A 264 -8.89 33.01 3.19
C GLU A 264 -7.86 33.99 2.65
N LEU A 265 -8.32 34.97 1.86
CA LEU A 265 -7.55 36.12 1.40
C LEU A 265 -8.17 37.38 2.00
N ASP A 266 -7.41 38.10 2.81
CA ASP A 266 -7.88 39.35 3.41
C ASP A 266 -7.71 40.57 2.48
N GLU A 267 -8.21 41.73 2.90
CA GLU A 267 -8.10 43.00 2.16
C GLU A 267 -6.66 43.44 1.90
N ARG A 268 -5.71 42.96 2.72
CA ARG A 268 -4.27 43.23 2.59
C ARG A 268 -3.57 42.20 1.69
N ARG A 269 -4.33 41.36 0.99
CA ARG A 269 -3.84 40.25 0.16
C ARG A 269 -2.99 39.23 0.94
N THR A 270 -3.27 39.06 2.23
CA THR A 270 -2.64 38.02 3.05
C THR A 270 -3.46 36.74 3.00
N VAL A 271 -2.80 35.62 2.71
CA VAL A 271 -3.41 34.29 2.69
C VAL A 271 -3.31 33.65 4.07
N SER A 272 -4.39 33.01 4.50
CA SER A 272 -4.39 32.20 5.72
C SER A 272 -5.25 30.94 5.59
N LEU A 273 -4.99 29.95 6.45
CA LEU A 273 -5.79 28.74 6.59
C LEU A 273 -6.60 28.79 7.87
N ARG A 274 -7.92 28.58 7.78
CA ARG A 274 -8.80 28.43 8.96
C ARG A 274 -9.48 27.08 8.98
N TRP A 275 -9.46 26.42 10.13
CA TRP A 275 -10.28 25.24 10.37
C TRP A 275 -11.61 25.67 10.99
N PRO A 276 -12.72 24.98 10.63
CA PRO A 276 -14.04 25.23 11.22
C PRO A 276 -14.09 24.89 12.72
#